data_AF-A0A426QEB3-F1
#
_entry.id   AF-A0A426QEB3-F1
#
_cell.length_a   1.000
_cell.length_b   1.000
_cell.length_c   1.000
_cell.angle_alpha   90.00
_cell.angle_beta   90.00
_cell.angle_gamma   90.00
#
_symmetry.space_group_name_H-M   'P 1'
#
loop_
_entity.id
_entity.type
_entity.pdbx_description
1 polymer ?
#
loop_
_entity_poly.entity_id
_entity_poly.type
_entity_poly.pdbx_seq_one_letter_code
_entity_poly.pdbx_strand_id
1 'polypeptide(L)'
;MTLHRLFLATLILLITTVAPAADQYDVEIIVYAHLDPDTGEEYWPALESGPDLASAWYFDHTPALQPLPRKAYRLDAIAGAMARSAQYRPLLHFAWRQPGWERDAALPVRVNIPLGADLPVYPESHPLRSSVTVMSPSGPASETGFRREMQLLEGTLTVHRSRYLHLMVDLIYQERLGPSADSSPYGEDAGIVYQPIRMQQSRRMRSEELHYLDHPRLGVIARITPVEAEPEAEAEATDQVDAPATE
;
A
#
# COMPACT_ATOMS: atom_id res chain seq x y z
N MET A 1 67.29 -4.96 -33.09
CA MET A 1 65.93 -4.66 -33.60
C MET A 1 65.11 -5.93 -33.36
N THR A 2 64.02 -6.01 -32.59
CA THR A 2 63.12 -5.01 -32.01
C THR A 2 62.19 -5.73 -31.00
N LEU A 3 62.02 -5.08 -29.84
CA LEU A 3 60.84 -4.95 -28.98
C LEU A 3 60.14 -6.19 -28.36
N HIS A 4 60.25 -6.24 -27.03
CA HIS A 4 59.27 -6.81 -26.11
C HIS A 4 57.88 -6.19 -26.34
N ARG A 5 56.83 -7.01 -26.41
CA ARG A 5 55.44 -6.55 -26.36
C ARG A 5 54.85 -6.86 -24.98
N LEU A 6 54.77 -5.83 -24.14
CA LEU A 6 53.97 -5.83 -22.91
C LEU A 6 52.48 -5.95 -23.29
N PHE A 7 51.79 -6.92 -22.71
CA PHE A 7 50.33 -6.96 -22.64
C PHE A 7 49.90 -6.23 -21.37
N LEU A 8 49.34 -5.02 -21.50
CA LEU A 8 48.71 -4.30 -20.41
C LEU A 8 47.20 -4.59 -20.47
N ALA A 9 46.73 -5.50 -19.62
CA ALA A 9 45.31 -5.73 -19.43
C ALA A 9 44.75 -4.59 -18.55
N THR A 10 44.05 -3.64 -19.15
CA THR A 10 43.39 -2.54 -18.45
C THR A 10 42.05 -3.04 -17.90
N LEU A 11 42.03 -3.39 -16.61
CA LEU A 11 40.82 -3.74 -15.87
C LEU A 11 40.07 -2.45 -15.52
N ILE A 12 38.99 -2.15 -16.25
CA ILE A 12 38.09 -1.04 -15.94
C ILE A 12 37.25 -1.43 -14.72
N LEU A 13 37.61 -0.92 -13.55
CA LEU A 13 36.84 -1.04 -12.32
C LEU A 13 35.61 -0.14 -12.42
N LEU A 14 34.43 -0.72 -12.71
CA LEU A 14 33.15 -0.02 -12.55
C LEU A 14 32.93 0.24 -11.05
N ILE A 15 33.24 1.45 -10.60
CA ILE A 15 32.83 1.92 -9.28
C ILE A 15 31.33 2.21 -9.38
N THR A 16 30.50 1.24 -8.98
CA THR A 16 29.07 1.50 -8.77
C THR A 16 28.95 2.34 -7.49
N THR A 17 28.70 3.64 -7.63
CA THR A 17 28.35 4.50 -6.50
C THR A 17 27.01 4.03 -5.93
N VAL A 18 27.03 3.43 -4.75
CA VAL A 18 25.81 3.17 -3.98
C VAL A 18 25.47 4.47 -3.27
N ALA A 19 24.39 5.13 -3.67
CA ALA A 19 23.88 6.30 -2.94
C ALA A 19 23.53 5.90 -1.50
N PRO A 20 23.80 6.75 -0.49
CA PRO A 20 23.37 6.48 0.88
C PRO A 20 21.85 6.25 0.92
N ALA A 21 21.43 5.27 1.72
CA ALA A 21 20.02 4.95 1.88
C ALA A 21 19.33 6.09 2.65
N ALA A 22 18.17 6.55 2.17
CA ALA A 22 17.37 7.51 2.92
C ALA A 22 16.81 6.84 4.19
N ASP A 23 16.75 7.62 5.28
CA ASP A 23 16.26 7.15 6.58
C ASP A 23 14.74 7.08 6.66
N GLN A 24 14.05 7.82 5.78
CA GLN A 24 12.59 7.86 5.70
C GLN A 24 12.11 7.85 4.25
N TYR A 25 10.90 7.34 4.06
CA TYR A 25 10.23 7.27 2.77
C TYR A 25 8.79 7.73 2.89
N ASP A 26 8.36 8.55 1.94
CA ASP A 26 6.96 8.83 1.66
C ASP A 26 6.45 7.76 0.70
N VAL A 27 5.44 7.00 1.14
CA VAL A 27 4.78 5.94 0.39
C VAL A 27 3.39 6.43 0.01
N GLU A 28 3.02 6.33 -1.27
CA GLU A 28 1.70 6.66 -1.77
C GLU A 28 1.15 5.50 -2.61
N ILE A 29 -0.06 5.06 -2.28
CA ILE A 29 -0.71 3.87 -2.85
C ILE A 29 -2.13 4.23 -3.30
N ILE A 30 -2.50 3.78 -4.49
CA ILE A 30 -3.89 3.65 -4.94
C ILE A 30 -4.19 2.16 -5.11
N VAL A 31 -5.25 1.67 -4.48
CA VAL A 31 -5.83 0.35 -4.77
C VAL A 31 -7.10 0.57 -5.57
N TYR A 32 -7.28 -0.16 -6.67
CA TYR A 32 -8.41 0.02 -7.57
C TYR A 32 -8.95 -1.31 -8.11
N ALA A 33 -10.23 -1.37 -8.41
CA ALA A 33 -10.85 -2.51 -9.08
C ALA A 33 -11.06 -2.24 -10.57
N HIS A 34 -10.98 -3.30 -11.38
CA HIS A 34 -11.42 -3.29 -12.78
C HIS A 34 -12.94 -3.56 -12.83
N LEU A 35 -13.70 -2.70 -13.52
CA LEU A 35 -15.16 -2.79 -13.62
C LEU A 35 -15.65 -3.61 -14.83
N ASP A 36 -14.86 -3.64 -15.89
CA ASP A 36 -15.10 -4.46 -17.08
C ASP A 36 -13.82 -5.23 -17.44
N PRO A 37 -13.52 -6.29 -16.68
CA PRO A 37 -12.30 -7.05 -16.87
C PRO A 37 -12.48 -8.01 -18.06
N ASP A 38 -11.82 -7.74 -19.18
CA ASP A 38 -11.72 -8.69 -20.31
C ASP A 38 -10.90 -9.91 -19.90
N THR A 39 -11.54 -10.83 -19.18
CA THR A 39 -10.88 -11.92 -18.44
C THR A 39 -11.19 -13.30 -18.99
N GLY A 40 -12.00 -13.40 -20.05
CA GLY A 40 -12.43 -14.70 -20.59
C GLY A 40 -12.98 -15.65 -19.50
N GLU A 41 -12.75 -16.95 -19.68
CA GLU A 41 -13.09 -18.00 -18.72
C GLU A 41 -12.01 -18.22 -17.62
N GLU A 42 -11.34 -17.16 -17.14
CA GLU A 42 -10.38 -17.32 -16.04
C GLU A 42 -11.08 -17.74 -14.75
N TYR A 43 -10.89 -19.01 -14.38
CA TYR A 43 -11.38 -19.59 -13.13
C TYR A 43 -10.36 -19.37 -12.01
N TRP A 44 -10.72 -18.54 -11.03
CA TRP A 44 -9.93 -18.36 -9.81
C TRP A 44 -10.30 -19.42 -8.77
N PRO A 45 -9.33 -20.22 -8.29
CA PRO A 45 -9.61 -21.25 -7.30
C PRO A 45 -10.13 -20.64 -5.99
N ALA A 46 -10.88 -21.44 -5.24
CA ALA A 46 -11.27 -21.06 -3.88
C ALA A 46 -10.02 -20.76 -3.04
N LEU A 47 -10.05 -19.70 -2.25
CA LEU A 47 -8.93 -19.33 -1.39
C LEU A 47 -8.79 -20.33 -0.24
N GLU A 48 -7.64 -21.00 -0.16
CA GLU A 48 -7.31 -21.91 0.94
C GLU A 48 -6.91 -21.17 2.22
N SER A 49 -6.42 -19.94 2.10
CA SER A 49 -5.98 -19.09 3.21
C SER A 49 -6.14 -17.60 2.91
N GLY A 50 -6.25 -16.79 3.97
CA GLY A 50 -6.22 -15.34 3.90
C GLY A 50 -4.83 -14.73 4.12
N PRO A 51 -4.68 -13.40 3.97
CA PRO A 51 -3.48 -12.68 4.40
C PRO A 51 -3.25 -12.86 5.91
N ASP A 52 -2.00 -12.84 6.36
CA ASP A 52 -1.70 -12.82 7.79
C ASP A 52 -1.99 -11.42 8.36
N LEU A 53 -3.11 -11.33 9.07
CA LEU A 53 -3.57 -10.09 9.71
C LEU A 53 -3.26 -10.04 11.20
N ALA A 54 -2.80 -11.15 11.80
CA ALA A 54 -2.53 -11.22 13.23
C ALA A 54 -1.30 -10.39 13.61
N SER A 55 -0.33 -10.32 12.70
CA SER A 55 0.90 -9.52 12.82
C SER A 55 0.76 -8.11 12.24
N ALA A 56 -0.39 -7.77 11.65
CA ALA A 56 -0.58 -6.55 10.88
C ALA A 56 -0.99 -5.37 11.76
N TRP A 57 -0.34 -4.23 11.51
CA TRP A 57 -0.51 -3.00 12.26
C TRP A 57 -1.55 -2.10 11.62
N TYR A 58 -2.34 -1.40 12.42
CA TYR A 58 -3.25 -0.37 11.92
C TYR A 58 -2.52 0.97 11.81
N PHE A 59 -2.81 1.74 10.76
CA PHE A 59 -2.20 3.05 10.51
C PHE A 59 -2.40 4.04 11.67
N ASP A 60 -3.59 4.06 12.28
CA ASP A 60 -3.96 4.97 13.37
C ASP A 60 -3.28 4.63 14.72
N HIS A 61 -2.71 3.44 14.87
CA HIS A 61 -2.08 2.97 16.12
C HIS A 61 -0.56 2.75 16.00
N THR A 62 0.06 3.19 14.90
CA THR A 62 1.49 2.99 14.67
C THR A 62 2.19 4.32 14.53
N PRO A 63 2.79 4.88 15.61
CA PRO A 63 3.40 6.21 15.58
C PRO A 63 4.47 6.41 14.50
N ALA A 64 5.11 5.32 14.07
CA ALA A 64 6.11 5.34 13.01
C ALA A 64 5.50 5.45 11.59
N LEU A 65 4.19 5.24 11.43
CA LEU A 65 3.45 5.45 10.19
C LEU A 65 2.72 6.80 10.29
N GLN A 66 3.26 7.83 9.65
CA GLN A 66 2.72 9.18 9.74
C GLN A 66 1.87 9.47 8.50
N PRO A 67 0.53 9.58 8.60
CA PRO A 67 -0.30 9.95 7.47
C PRO A 67 0.13 11.30 6.88
N LEU A 68 0.22 11.38 5.55
CA LEU A 68 0.52 12.63 4.87
C LEU A 68 -0.79 13.40 4.58
N PRO A 69 -0.77 14.74 4.59
CA PRO A 69 -1.94 15.52 4.21
C PRO A 69 -2.18 15.43 2.69
N ARG A 70 -3.44 15.50 2.25
CA ARG A 70 -3.85 15.45 0.82
C ARG A 70 -3.03 16.35 -0.10
N LYS A 71 -2.61 17.53 0.35
CA LYS A 71 -1.75 18.45 -0.43
C LYS A 71 -0.39 17.87 -0.83
N ALA A 72 0.08 16.81 -0.14
CA ALA A 72 1.34 16.14 -0.42
C ALA A 72 1.18 14.96 -1.40
N TYR A 73 -0.05 14.59 -1.75
CA TYR A 73 -0.34 13.47 -2.62
C TYR A 73 0.08 13.81 -4.05
N ARG A 74 0.81 12.90 -4.68
CA ARG A 74 1.34 13.04 -6.04
C ARG A 74 0.53 12.24 -7.06
N LEU A 75 -0.37 11.34 -6.62
CA LEU A 75 -1.20 10.50 -7.49
C LEU A 75 -2.63 11.01 -7.66
N ASP A 76 -2.99 12.18 -7.14
CA ASP A 76 -4.36 12.72 -7.21
C ASP A 76 -4.89 12.88 -8.65
N ALA A 77 -4.03 13.31 -9.57
CA ALA A 77 -4.41 13.41 -10.98
C ALA A 77 -4.77 12.04 -11.58
N ILE A 78 -4.03 11.00 -11.20
CA ILE A 78 -4.27 9.61 -11.63
C ILE A 78 -5.55 9.08 -10.99
N ALA A 79 -5.72 9.23 -9.68
CA ALA A 79 -6.94 8.82 -8.97
C ALA A 79 -8.19 9.52 -9.54
N GLY A 80 -8.10 10.82 -9.80
CA GLY A 80 -9.18 11.58 -10.40
C GLY A 80 -9.50 11.16 -11.84
N ALA A 81 -8.48 10.88 -12.66
CA ALA A 81 -8.70 10.36 -14.01
C ALA A 81 -9.36 8.98 -13.98
N MET A 82 -8.92 8.11 -13.07
CA MET A 82 -9.47 6.78 -12.86
C MET A 82 -10.94 6.83 -12.41
N ALA A 83 -11.28 7.70 -11.45
CA ALA A 83 -12.64 7.88 -10.97
C ALA A 83 -13.63 8.38 -12.05
N ARG A 84 -13.13 9.02 -13.11
CA ARG A 84 -13.94 9.46 -14.27
C ARG A 84 -14.09 8.38 -15.35
N SER A 85 -13.29 7.32 -15.30
CA SER A 85 -13.36 6.22 -16.26
C SER A 85 -14.42 5.21 -15.85
N ALA A 86 -15.16 4.67 -16.82
CA ALA A 86 -16.09 3.56 -16.60
C ALA A 86 -15.38 2.21 -16.37
N GLN A 87 -14.07 2.14 -16.62
CA GLN A 87 -13.31 0.88 -16.55
C GLN A 87 -12.75 0.59 -15.16
N TYR A 88 -12.66 1.61 -14.31
CA TYR A 88 -11.94 1.51 -13.04
C TYR A 88 -12.76 2.08 -11.90
N ARG A 89 -12.56 1.52 -10.71
CA ARG A 89 -13.08 2.07 -9.47
C ARG A 89 -11.96 2.17 -8.44
N PRO A 90 -11.49 3.39 -8.12
CA PRO A 90 -10.60 3.61 -6.98
C PRO A 90 -11.27 3.10 -5.69
N LEU A 91 -10.59 2.23 -4.95
CA LEU A 91 -11.06 1.68 -3.68
C LEU A 91 -10.41 2.41 -2.50
N LEU A 92 -9.09 2.59 -2.56
CA LEU A 92 -8.26 3.20 -1.53
C LEU A 92 -7.30 4.19 -2.20
N HIS A 93 -7.08 5.36 -1.60
CA HIS A 93 -5.94 6.22 -1.95
C HIS A 93 -5.34 6.77 -0.66
N PHE A 94 -4.09 6.42 -0.39
CA PHE A 94 -3.45 6.77 0.86
C PHE A 94 -1.97 7.06 0.68
N ALA A 95 -1.47 8.05 1.43
CA ALA A 95 -0.06 8.37 1.53
C ALA A 95 0.38 8.50 2.99
N TRP A 96 1.52 7.91 3.32
CA TRP A 96 2.12 7.97 4.65
C TRP A 96 3.64 8.04 4.56
N ARG A 97 4.25 8.54 5.62
CA ARG A 97 5.69 8.51 5.83
C ARG A 97 6.05 7.41 6.81
N GLN A 98 7.13 6.70 6.54
CA GLN A 98 7.68 5.69 7.43
C GLN A 98 9.22 5.65 7.42
N PRO A 99 9.85 5.10 8.47
CA PRO A 99 11.28 4.79 8.44
C PRO A 99 11.65 3.82 7.31
N GLY A 100 12.91 3.87 6.90
CA GLY A 100 13.54 2.94 5.95
C GLY A 100 13.81 1.55 6.53
N TRP A 101 12.81 0.92 7.17
CA TRP A 101 12.93 -0.36 7.84
C TRP A 101 13.58 -1.43 6.96
N GLU A 102 14.51 -2.18 7.55
CA GLU A 102 15.04 -3.39 6.91
C GLU A 102 13.98 -4.49 6.91
N ARG A 103 14.16 -5.49 6.05
CA ARG A 103 13.21 -6.61 5.87
C ARG A 103 12.67 -7.18 7.18
N ASP A 104 13.55 -7.45 8.14
CA ASP A 104 13.19 -8.16 9.38
C ASP A 104 12.54 -7.23 10.42
N ALA A 105 12.66 -5.92 10.24
CA ALA A 105 12.05 -4.89 11.08
C ALA A 105 10.77 -4.29 10.47
N ALA A 106 10.47 -4.61 9.22
CA ALA A 106 9.37 -4.01 8.50
C ALA A 106 8.02 -4.52 8.99
N LEU A 107 7.09 -3.58 9.14
CA LEU A 107 5.76 -3.86 9.68
C LEU A 107 4.76 -4.03 8.53
N PRO A 108 4.02 -5.15 8.46
CA PRO A 108 2.89 -5.25 7.56
C PRO A 108 1.78 -4.33 8.04
N VAL A 109 1.33 -3.44 7.16
CA VAL A 109 0.26 -2.49 7.47
C VAL A 109 -1.07 -3.01 6.98
N ARG A 110 -2.03 -3.14 7.89
CA ARG A 110 -3.38 -3.62 7.59
C ARG A 110 -4.16 -2.57 6.82
N VAL A 111 -4.81 -3.03 5.75
CA VAL A 111 -5.80 -2.29 4.98
C VAL A 111 -7.10 -3.07 5.06
N ASN A 112 -8.19 -2.39 5.41
CA ASN A 112 -9.53 -2.98 5.37
C ASN A 112 -10.57 -1.92 4.99
N ILE A 113 -11.48 -2.26 4.08
CA ILE A 113 -12.58 -1.41 3.64
C ILE A 113 -13.87 -2.21 3.86
N PRO A 114 -14.77 -1.75 4.73
CA PRO A 114 -16.07 -2.40 4.89
C PRO A 114 -16.87 -2.40 3.59
N LEU A 115 -17.63 -3.47 3.37
CA LEU A 115 -18.55 -3.53 2.25
C LEU A 115 -19.64 -2.44 2.39
N GLY A 116 -19.81 -1.66 1.32
CA GLY A 116 -20.75 -0.52 1.29
C GLY A 116 -20.16 0.80 1.80
N ALA A 117 -18.86 0.88 2.08
CA ALA A 117 -18.19 2.15 2.34
C ALA A 117 -18.25 3.10 1.14
N ASP A 118 -18.21 4.40 1.41
CA ASP A 118 -18.03 5.42 0.37
C ASP A 118 -16.60 5.33 -0.21
N LEU A 119 -16.50 5.26 -1.53
CA LEU A 119 -15.23 5.04 -2.24
C LEU A 119 -14.82 6.25 -3.10
N PRO A 120 -13.51 6.49 -3.28
CA PRO A 120 -12.40 5.82 -2.59
C PRO A 120 -12.30 6.21 -1.11
N VAL A 121 -11.81 5.28 -0.30
CA VAL A 121 -11.47 5.54 1.11
C VAL A 121 -10.11 6.23 1.18
N TYR A 122 -10.06 7.30 1.99
CA TYR A 122 -8.83 8.00 2.38
C TYR A 122 -8.61 7.80 3.89
N PRO A 123 -7.70 6.90 4.31
CA PRO A 123 -7.50 6.51 5.71
C PRO A 123 -7.24 7.67 6.68
N GLU A 124 -6.63 8.77 6.22
CA GLU A 124 -6.41 9.97 7.02
C GLU A 124 -7.70 10.74 7.35
N SER A 125 -8.77 10.51 6.58
CA SER A 125 -10.07 11.15 6.78
C SER A 125 -11.11 10.23 7.42
N HIS A 126 -10.94 8.92 7.26
CA HIS A 126 -11.81 7.88 7.79
C HIS A 126 -10.92 6.75 8.31
N PRO A 127 -10.66 6.66 9.64
CA PRO A 127 -9.85 5.56 10.17
C PRO A 127 -10.49 4.23 9.76
N LEU A 128 -9.69 3.30 9.25
CA LEU A 128 -10.14 2.02 8.69
C LEU A 128 -10.87 1.13 9.71
N ARG A 129 -10.92 1.53 10.98
CA ARG A 129 -11.84 0.96 11.97
C ARG A 129 -13.26 1.46 11.75
N SER A 130 -14.10 0.62 11.18
CA SER A 130 -15.49 0.58 11.59
C SER A 130 -15.56 -0.03 13.00
N SER A 131 -15.47 0.81 14.03
CA SER A 131 -15.92 0.44 15.37
C SER A 131 -17.44 0.35 15.36
N VAL A 132 -17.98 -0.74 14.81
CA VAL A 132 -19.31 -1.17 15.23
C VAL A 132 -19.08 -1.84 16.57
N THR A 133 -19.33 -1.11 17.66
CA THR A 133 -19.66 -1.73 18.95
C THR A 133 -20.74 -2.76 18.64
N VAL A 134 -20.37 -4.04 18.69
CA VAL A 134 -21.31 -5.15 18.57
C VAL A 134 -22.21 -5.07 19.78
N MET A 135 -23.31 -4.32 19.65
CA MET A 135 -24.49 -4.62 20.41
C MET A 135 -25.02 -5.88 19.75
N SER A 136 -24.68 -7.05 20.33
CA SER A 136 -25.09 -8.35 19.81
C SER A 136 -26.55 -8.28 19.38
N PRO A 137 -26.88 -8.50 18.10
CA PRO A 137 -28.27 -8.64 17.72
C PRO A 137 -28.74 -9.94 18.36
N SER A 138 -29.42 -9.83 19.49
CA SER A 138 -30.27 -10.91 20.02
C SER A 138 -31.48 -11.03 19.08
N GLY A 139 -31.26 -11.56 17.88
CA GLY A 139 -32.24 -11.72 16.80
C GLY A 139 -31.61 -12.40 15.58
N PRO A 140 -32.40 -12.94 14.64
CA PRO A 140 -31.85 -13.48 13.40
C PRO A 140 -31.05 -12.38 12.70
N ALA A 141 -29.77 -12.65 12.44
CA ALA A 141 -28.88 -11.70 11.81
C ALA A 141 -29.46 -11.27 10.46
N SER A 142 -29.77 -9.97 10.32
CA SER A 142 -30.35 -9.43 9.09
C SER A 142 -29.30 -9.39 7.99
N GLU A 143 -29.67 -9.59 6.71
CA GLU A 143 -28.74 -9.46 5.56
C GLU A 143 -27.96 -8.14 5.58
N THR A 144 -28.61 -7.04 5.99
CA THR A 144 -27.99 -5.71 6.16
C THR A 144 -26.90 -5.69 7.23
N GLY A 145 -27.03 -6.49 8.29
CA GLY A 145 -26.02 -6.65 9.35
C GLY A 145 -24.82 -7.43 8.85
N PHE A 146 -25.06 -8.59 8.22
CA PHE A 146 -24.01 -9.40 7.61
C PHE A 146 -23.18 -8.62 6.58
N ARG A 147 -23.84 -7.82 5.73
CA ARG A 147 -23.14 -7.00 4.73
C ARG A 147 -22.27 -5.90 5.35
N ARG A 148 -22.57 -5.43 6.57
CA ARG A 148 -21.71 -4.47 7.29
C ARG A 148 -20.48 -5.11 7.91
N GLU A 149 -20.52 -6.41 8.18
CA GLU A 149 -19.40 -7.15 8.77
C GLU A 149 -18.40 -7.64 7.70
N MET A 150 -18.89 -7.87 6.47
CA MET A 150 -18.04 -8.22 5.33
C MET A 150 -17.09 -7.06 4.95
N GLN A 151 -15.83 -7.39 4.68
CA GLN A 151 -14.86 -6.44 4.13
C GLN A 151 -14.89 -6.52 2.59
N LEU A 152 -15.08 -5.39 1.91
CA LEU A 152 -14.91 -5.27 0.47
C LEU A 152 -13.46 -5.51 0.06
N LEU A 153 -12.52 -4.98 0.84
CA LEU A 153 -11.09 -5.14 0.64
C LEU A 153 -10.47 -5.42 2.00
N GLU A 154 -9.58 -6.40 2.10
CA GLU A 154 -8.81 -6.70 3.31
C GLU A 154 -7.42 -7.18 2.93
N GLY A 155 -6.39 -6.78 3.67
CA GLY A 155 -5.06 -7.31 3.45
C GLY A 155 -3.95 -6.52 4.11
N THR A 156 -2.73 -6.71 3.61
CA THR A 156 -1.53 -6.06 4.10
C THR A 156 -0.72 -5.41 2.98
N LEU A 157 -0.10 -4.28 3.35
CA LEU A 157 0.92 -3.60 2.56
C LEU A 157 2.20 -3.53 3.38
N THR A 158 3.31 -4.03 2.85
CA THR A 158 4.61 -3.99 3.55
C THR A 158 5.65 -3.33 2.67
N VAL A 159 6.27 -2.27 3.19
CA VAL A 159 7.39 -1.59 2.53
C VAL A 159 8.65 -1.80 3.36
N HIS A 160 9.71 -2.31 2.73
CA HIS A 160 10.98 -2.59 3.40
C HIS A 160 12.17 -2.42 2.47
N ARG A 161 13.34 -2.23 3.07
CA ARG A 161 14.63 -2.12 2.40
C ARG A 161 15.44 -3.41 2.56
N SER A 162 16.10 -3.82 1.49
CA SER A 162 17.26 -4.72 1.51
C SER A 162 18.37 -4.11 0.65
N ARG A 163 18.87 -4.81 -0.37
CA ARG A 163 19.64 -4.22 -1.47
C ARG A 163 18.82 -3.19 -2.28
N TYR A 164 17.49 -3.33 -2.25
CA TYR A 164 16.55 -2.44 -2.92
C TYR A 164 15.35 -2.17 -2.01
N LEU A 165 14.55 -1.18 -2.37
CA LEU A 165 13.25 -0.97 -1.76
C LEU A 165 12.24 -1.97 -2.35
N HIS A 166 11.39 -2.55 -1.52
CA HIS A 166 10.38 -3.52 -1.90
C HIS A 166 9.01 -3.12 -1.35
N LEU A 167 7.99 -3.24 -2.19
CA LEU A 167 6.58 -3.22 -1.80
C LEU A 167 6.03 -4.64 -1.93
N MET A 168 5.44 -5.13 -0.85
CA MET A 168 4.68 -6.38 -0.83
C MET A 168 3.21 -6.06 -0.61
N VAL A 169 2.36 -6.69 -1.40
CA VAL A 169 0.91 -6.54 -1.39
C VAL A 169 0.30 -7.93 -1.23
N ASP A 170 -0.54 -8.10 -0.22
CA ASP A 170 -1.37 -9.30 -0.03
C ASP A 170 -2.79 -8.86 0.30
N LEU A 171 -3.63 -8.75 -0.72
CA LEU A 171 -4.98 -8.19 -0.65
C LEU A 171 -6.02 -9.20 -1.12
N ILE A 172 -7.14 -9.27 -0.42
CA ILE A 172 -8.37 -9.94 -0.84
C ILE A 172 -9.42 -8.88 -1.13
N TYR A 173 -9.99 -8.94 -2.32
CA TYR A 173 -11.07 -8.09 -2.80
C TYR A 173 -12.33 -8.92 -3.06
N GLN A 174 -13.47 -8.47 -2.56
CA GLN A 174 -14.77 -9.10 -2.81
C GLN A 174 -15.35 -8.55 -4.11
N GLU A 175 -15.17 -9.30 -5.19
CA GLU A 175 -15.79 -8.99 -6.46
C GLU A 175 -17.28 -9.32 -6.44
N ARG A 176 -18.12 -8.39 -6.91
CA ARG A 176 -19.57 -8.62 -7.02
C ARG A 176 -19.89 -9.25 -8.37
N LEU A 177 -20.32 -10.52 -8.36
CA LEU A 177 -20.71 -11.25 -9.58
C LEU A 177 -22.17 -10.99 -10.01
N GLY A 178 -23.00 -10.45 -9.12
CA GLY A 178 -24.42 -10.18 -9.39
C GLY A 178 -25.35 -11.09 -8.58
N PRO A 179 -26.65 -11.13 -8.90
CA PRO A 179 -27.59 -12.03 -8.23
C PRO A 179 -27.23 -13.50 -8.53
N SER A 180 -27.41 -14.37 -7.54
CA SER A 180 -27.21 -15.81 -7.72
C SER A 180 -28.12 -16.36 -8.82
N ALA A 181 -27.60 -17.26 -9.66
CA ALA A 181 -28.41 -17.95 -10.67
C ALA A 181 -29.55 -18.78 -10.04
N ASP A 182 -29.36 -19.22 -8.79
CA ASP A 182 -30.35 -19.96 -8.01
C ASP A 182 -31.36 -19.04 -7.31
N SER A 183 -31.19 -17.71 -7.40
CA SER A 183 -32.16 -16.76 -6.84
C SER A 183 -33.38 -16.63 -7.75
N SER A 184 -34.56 -16.85 -7.18
CA SER A 184 -35.82 -16.61 -7.89
C SER A 184 -35.96 -15.10 -8.18
N PRO A 185 -36.28 -14.67 -9.41
CA PRO A 185 -36.53 -13.26 -9.72
C PRO A 185 -37.75 -12.67 -8.98
N TYR A 186 -38.54 -13.51 -8.32
CA TYR A 186 -39.66 -13.13 -7.45
C TYR A 186 -39.42 -13.45 -5.96
N GLY A 187 -38.23 -13.96 -5.61
CA GLY A 187 -37.84 -14.24 -4.23
C GLY A 187 -37.27 -12.99 -3.56
N GLU A 188 -37.54 -12.81 -2.27
CA GLU A 188 -36.96 -11.74 -1.46
C GLU A 188 -35.42 -11.89 -1.30
N ASP A 189 -34.90 -13.10 -1.47
CA ASP A 189 -33.47 -13.46 -1.46
C ASP A 189 -32.85 -13.39 -2.87
N ALA A 190 -32.82 -12.22 -3.50
CA ALA A 190 -31.90 -11.98 -4.63
C ALA A 190 -30.46 -11.86 -4.10
N GLY A 191 -29.96 -12.96 -3.51
CA GLY A 191 -28.66 -13.04 -2.86
C GLY A 191 -27.56 -12.63 -3.82
N ILE A 192 -26.81 -11.59 -3.46
CA ILE A 192 -25.68 -11.13 -4.27
C ILE A 192 -24.49 -12.04 -4.01
N VAL A 193 -23.98 -12.65 -5.07
CA VAL A 193 -22.80 -13.50 -5.01
C VAL A 193 -21.55 -12.63 -5.08
N TYR A 194 -20.66 -12.86 -4.12
CA TYR A 194 -19.32 -12.28 -4.10
C TYR A 194 -18.28 -13.38 -4.34
N GLN A 195 -17.27 -13.08 -5.15
CA GLN A 195 -16.10 -13.93 -5.35
C GLN A 195 -14.87 -13.25 -4.74
N PRO A 196 -14.16 -13.89 -3.80
CA PRO A 196 -12.95 -13.33 -3.26
C PRO A 196 -11.81 -13.48 -4.28
N ILE A 197 -11.15 -12.37 -4.59
CA ILE A 197 -10.00 -12.30 -5.47
C ILE A 197 -8.78 -11.93 -4.64
N ARG A 198 -7.73 -12.76 -4.66
CA ARG A 198 -6.49 -12.50 -3.94
C ARG A 198 -5.39 -11.99 -4.87
N MET A 199 -4.85 -10.82 -4.57
CA MET A 199 -3.60 -10.32 -5.14
C MET A 199 -2.50 -10.51 -4.11
N GLN A 200 -1.56 -11.40 -4.39
CA GLN A 200 -0.34 -11.56 -3.61
C GLN A 200 0.87 -11.31 -4.52
N GLN A 201 1.51 -10.15 -4.38
CA GLN A 201 2.61 -9.74 -5.24
C GLN A 201 3.72 -9.02 -4.47
N SER A 202 4.95 -9.12 -4.97
CA SER A 202 6.12 -8.39 -4.48
C SER A 202 6.76 -7.64 -5.64
N ARG A 203 7.03 -6.35 -5.44
CA ARG A 203 7.63 -5.48 -6.46
C ARG A 203 8.88 -4.81 -5.90
N ARG A 204 9.98 -4.88 -6.66
CA ARG A 204 11.13 -4.01 -6.43
C ARG A 204 10.79 -2.60 -6.88
N MET A 205 10.94 -1.66 -5.96
CA MET A 205 10.63 -0.26 -6.13
C MET A 205 11.89 0.50 -6.54
N ARG A 206 11.71 1.46 -7.45
CA ARG A 206 12.70 2.47 -7.78
C ARG A 206 12.16 3.81 -7.29
N SER A 207 13.00 4.56 -6.60
CA SER A 207 12.65 5.86 -6.07
C SER A 207 12.14 6.77 -7.18
N GLU A 208 11.07 7.52 -6.91
CA GLU A 208 10.43 8.46 -7.84
C GLU A 208 9.76 7.84 -9.09
N GLU A 209 9.79 6.52 -9.28
CA GLU A 209 9.07 5.85 -10.36
C GLU A 209 7.65 5.43 -9.94
N LEU A 210 6.73 5.44 -10.91
CA LEU A 210 5.41 4.83 -10.75
C LEU A 210 5.51 3.32 -10.98
N HIS A 211 4.94 2.56 -10.07
CA HIS A 211 4.87 1.11 -10.14
C HIS A 211 3.42 0.65 -10.20
N TYR A 212 3.19 -0.35 -11.06
CA TYR A 212 1.90 -1.03 -11.20
C TYR A 212 2.07 -2.48 -10.76
N LEU A 213 1.16 -2.95 -9.90
CA LEU A 213 0.97 -4.34 -9.56
C LEU A 213 -0.44 -4.70 -10.00
N ASP A 214 -0.54 -5.43 -11.11
CA ASP A 214 -1.82 -5.67 -11.77
C ASP A 214 -2.28 -7.10 -11.54
N HIS A 215 -3.58 -7.22 -11.28
CA HIS A 215 -4.36 -8.44 -11.28
C HIS A 215 -5.59 -8.17 -12.17
N PRO A 216 -6.14 -9.18 -12.88
CA PRO A 216 -7.22 -8.91 -13.85
C PRO A 216 -8.47 -8.22 -13.27
N ARG A 217 -8.69 -8.32 -11.96
CA ARG A 217 -9.82 -7.69 -11.24
C ARG A 217 -9.44 -6.58 -10.26
N LEU A 218 -8.16 -6.47 -9.92
CA LEU A 218 -7.65 -5.59 -8.86
C LEU A 218 -6.30 -5.04 -9.29
N GLY A 219 -6.00 -3.79 -8.99
CA GLY A 219 -4.71 -3.19 -9.29
C GLY A 219 -4.21 -2.34 -8.15
N VAL A 220 -2.89 -2.19 -8.09
CA VAL A 220 -2.21 -1.27 -7.18
C VAL A 220 -1.28 -0.37 -7.98
N ILE A 221 -1.45 0.94 -7.82
CA ILE A 221 -0.49 1.95 -8.27
C ILE A 221 0.27 2.43 -7.04
N ALA A 222 1.59 2.42 -7.12
CA ALA A 222 2.47 2.78 -6.02
C ALA A 222 3.56 3.75 -6.45
N ARG A 223 3.84 4.72 -5.59
CA ARG A 223 5.02 5.58 -5.66
C ARG A 223 5.68 5.60 -4.29
N ILE A 224 7.00 5.46 -4.24
CA ILE A 224 7.76 5.59 -3.00
C ILE A 224 8.93 6.54 -3.23
N THR A 225 9.03 7.56 -2.39
CA THR A 225 9.98 8.66 -2.55
C THR A 225 10.81 8.81 -1.27
N PRO A 226 12.15 8.81 -1.36
CA PRO A 226 13.00 9.08 -0.20
C PRO A 226 12.75 10.50 0.32
N VAL A 227 12.69 10.65 1.64
CA VAL A 227 12.64 11.97 2.28
C VAL A 227 14.08 12.43 2.45
N GLU A 228 14.41 13.57 1.85
CA GLU A 228 15.73 14.18 2.03
C GLU A 228 15.86 14.66 3.48
N ALA A 229 16.96 14.28 4.13
CA ALA A 229 17.28 14.83 5.45
C ALA A 229 17.58 16.32 5.24
N GLU A 230 16.78 17.20 5.87
CA GLU A 230 17.18 18.60 5.97
C GLU A 230 18.55 18.62 6.66
N PRO A 231 19.59 19.21 6.05
CA PRO A 231 20.89 19.30 6.70
C PRO A 231 20.69 20.05 8.02
N GLU A 232 21.11 19.46 9.13
CA GLU A 232 21.14 20.10 10.45
C GLU A 232 21.87 21.45 10.31
N ALA A 233 21.09 22.53 10.16
CA ALA A 233 21.61 23.86 10.14
C ALA A 233 22.00 24.25 11.58
N GLU A 234 23.31 24.28 11.83
CA GLU A 234 23.96 25.13 12.83
C GLU A 234 23.39 25.03 14.27
N ALA A 235 23.53 23.86 14.90
CA ALA A 235 23.46 23.73 16.36
C ALA A 235 24.85 23.81 17.05
N GLU A 236 25.89 24.25 16.33
CA GLU A 236 27.24 24.51 16.87
C GLU A 236 27.68 25.95 16.60
N ALA A 237 26.93 26.94 17.07
CA ALA A 237 27.42 28.30 17.18
C ALA A 237 26.62 29.11 18.21
N THR A 238 26.70 28.73 19.49
CA THR A 238 26.49 29.71 20.56
C THR A 238 27.48 29.43 21.71
N ASP A 239 28.57 30.18 21.64
CA ASP A 239 29.33 30.75 22.73
C ASP A 239 29.90 29.83 23.80
N GLN A 240 31.04 29.24 23.40
CA GLN A 240 32.25 29.34 24.19
C GLN A 240 32.71 30.82 24.22
N VAL A 241 32.20 31.63 25.16
CA VAL A 241 32.75 32.96 25.47
C VAL A 241 33.14 33.02 26.94
N ASP A 242 34.46 33.01 27.13
CA ASP A 242 35.25 33.60 28.20
C ASP A 242 34.75 33.53 29.65
N ALA A 243 35.38 32.63 30.39
CA ALA A 243 35.75 32.92 31.77
C ALA A 243 36.81 34.04 31.79
N PRO A 244 36.74 34.96 32.77
CA PRO A 244 37.95 35.52 33.33
C PRO A 244 38.18 35.01 34.75
N ALA A 245 39.47 34.85 35.01
CA ALA A 245 40.07 34.38 36.23
C ALA A 245 39.83 35.31 37.43
N THR A 246 39.99 34.68 38.59
CA THR A 246 40.23 35.23 39.92
C THR A 246 41.28 36.34 39.94
N GLU A 247 40.98 37.48 40.57
CA GLU A 247 41.67 38.03 41.77
C GLU A 247 40.85 39.19 42.39
#